data_AF-A5H2U2-F1
#
_entry.id   AF-A5H2U2-F1
#
_cell.length_a   1.000
_cell.length_b   1.000
_cell.length_c   1.000
_cell.angle_alpha   90.00
_cell.angle_beta   90.00
_cell.angle_gamma   90.00
#
_symmetry.space_group_name_H-M   'P 1'
#
loop_
_entity.id
_entity.type
_entity.pdbx_description
1 polymer ?
#
loop_
_entity_poly.entity_id
_entity_poly.type
_entity_poly.pdbx_seq_one_letter_code
_entity_poly.pdbx_strand_id
1 'polypeptide(L)'
;MITHLKNKGGIYIIINKLSRNYYIGSASINKIYTRFTNHMLNFHGNKLVKRAILKDGLNNFIFGILEYYPKYKEIDNIDFYSRHQIPGGYIKDINLYSNNLYDLETMYLTSLIPKYNILREASTSIGYKQTDETIEKLKSTFSNERRLLLSKLQSERKGKLILHHQEPGGYNNLKINIYDLDNNYLCEFKNINTASHFLCCSNKTIKRSLDIG
;
A
#
# COMPACT_ATOMS: atom_id res chain seq x y z
N MET A 1 26.76 -2.07 17.35
CA MET A 1 25.37 -2.58 17.17
C MET A 1 25.04 -2.89 15.70
N ILE A 2 25.24 -1.95 14.76
CA ILE A 2 24.92 -2.16 13.32
C ILE A 2 25.69 -3.32 12.69
N THR A 3 26.96 -3.51 13.06
CA THR A 3 27.83 -4.60 12.56
C THR A 3 27.27 -5.99 12.85
N HIS A 4 26.67 -6.22 14.02
CA HIS A 4 26.12 -7.52 14.42
C HIS A 4 24.76 -7.85 13.78
N LEU A 5 24.10 -6.85 13.19
CA LEU A 5 22.82 -7.00 12.48
C LEU A 5 22.99 -7.08 10.95
N LYS A 6 24.24 -7.01 10.48
CA LYS A 6 24.56 -7.16 9.06
C LYS A 6 24.12 -8.54 8.58
N ASN A 7 23.47 -8.57 7.43
CA ASN A 7 22.90 -9.74 6.78
C ASN A 7 21.87 -10.51 7.61
N LYS A 8 21.24 -9.86 8.61
CA LYS A 8 20.19 -10.48 9.44
C LYS A 8 18.83 -9.85 9.18
N GLY A 9 17.82 -10.70 9.06
CA GLY A 9 16.40 -10.39 9.12
C GLY A 9 15.73 -11.23 10.20
N GLY A 10 14.43 -11.06 10.42
CA GLY A 10 13.69 -11.86 11.37
C GLY A 10 12.53 -11.14 12.06
N ILE A 11 12.05 -11.76 13.14
CA ILE A 11 10.96 -11.28 13.98
C ILE A 11 11.55 -10.53 15.18
N TYR A 12 10.98 -9.37 15.48
CA TYR A 12 11.35 -8.54 16.62
C TYR A 12 10.13 -8.20 17.47
N ILE A 13 10.39 -7.81 18.71
CA ILE A 13 9.41 -7.40 19.70
C ILE A 13 9.78 -6.05 20.30
N ILE A 14 8.77 -5.22 20.57
CA ILE A 14 8.87 -3.96 21.30
C ILE A 14 8.03 -4.09 22.56
N ILE A 15 8.66 -4.03 23.74
CA ILE A 15 7.99 -4.27 25.02
C ILE A 15 8.00 -2.98 25.84
N ASN A 16 6.84 -2.57 26.35
CA ASN A 16 6.73 -1.53 27.37
C ASN A 16 6.93 -2.17 28.76
N LYS A 17 7.98 -1.74 29.48
CA LYS A 17 8.32 -2.26 30.81
C LYS A 17 7.28 -1.95 31.87
N LEU A 18 6.57 -0.82 31.74
CA LEU A 18 5.56 -0.39 32.72
C LEU A 18 4.26 -1.16 32.51
N SER A 19 3.70 -1.10 31.31
CA SER A 19 2.39 -1.67 31.04
C SER A 19 2.42 -3.16 30.69
N ARG A 20 3.62 -3.74 30.48
CA ARG A 20 3.85 -5.11 29.95
C ARG A 20 3.20 -5.40 28.60
N ASN A 21 2.77 -4.36 27.89
CA ASN A 21 2.20 -4.49 26.56
C ASN A 21 3.32 -4.51 25.53
N TYR A 22 3.10 -5.20 24.42
CA TYR A 22 4.12 -5.34 23.39
C TYR A 22 3.54 -5.27 21.98
N TYR A 23 4.45 -5.00 21.04
CA TYR A 23 4.27 -5.02 19.60
C TYR A 23 5.23 -6.05 19.00
N ILE A 24 4.77 -6.80 18.01
CA ILE A 24 5.58 -7.74 17.25
C ILE A 24 5.58 -7.31 15.79
N GLY A 25 6.73 -7.45 15.13
CA GLY A 25 6.82 -7.23 13.69
C GLY A 25 7.98 -7.96 13.06
N SER A 26 7.99 -8.01 11.74
CA SER A 26 9.09 -8.56 10.95
C SER A 26 9.98 -7.49 10.31
N ALA A 27 11.23 -7.87 10.08
CA ALA A 27 12.22 -7.09 9.37
C ALA A 27 12.94 -7.98 8.36
N SER A 28 12.94 -7.58 7.09
CA SER A 28 13.77 -8.22 6.07
C SER A 28 15.26 -8.07 6.40
N ILE A 29 16.10 -8.81 5.68
CA ILE A 29 17.56 -8.75 5.79
C ILE A 29 18.06 -7.30 5.77
N ASN A 30 18.94 -6.97 6.73
CA ASN A 30 19.50 -5.62 6.92
C ASN A 30 18.49 -4.53 7.29
N LYS A 31 17.24 -4.87 7.64
CA LYS A 31 16.20 -3.89 8.01
C LYS A 31 15.84 -3.84 9.49
N ILE A 32 16.41 -4.70 10.33
CA ILE A 32 16.12 -4.71 11.79
C ILE A 32 16.43 -3.34 12.41
N TYR A 33 17.61 -2.76 12.12
CA TYR A 33 17.98 -1.44 12.63
C TYR A 33 17.06 -0.32 12.09
N THR A 34 16.66 -0.42 10.82
CA THR A 34 15.68 0.50 10.22
C THR A 34 14.33 0.43 10.93
N ARG A 35 13.87 -0.77 11.29
CA ARG A 35 12.61 -0.93 12.06
C ARG A 35 12.74 -0.34 13.46
N PHE A 36 13.85 -0.61 14.16
CA PHE A 36 14.13 0.00 15.46
C PHE A 36 14.05 1.53 15.38
N THR A 37 14.83 2.14 14.50
CA THR A 37 14.88 3.61 14.36
C THR A 37 13.52 4.19 13.98
N ASN A 38 12.81 3.58 13.03
CA ASN A 38 11.50 4.06 12.61
C ASN A 38 10.47 4.01 13.74
N HIS A 39 10.34 2.89 14.44
CA HIS A 39 9.32 2.75 15.49
C HIS A 39 9.67 3.54 16.75
N MET A 40 10.93 3.50 17.18
CA MET A 40 11.34 4.00 18.49
C MET A 40 11.76 5.47 18.48
N LEU A 41 12.39 5.94 17.40
CA LEU A 41 13.00 7.28 17.34
C LEU A 41 12.23 8.21 16.39
N ASN A 42 11.95 7.75 15.18
CA ASN A 42 11.29 8.59 14.17
C ASN A 42 9.76 8.58 14.31
N PHE A 43 9.20 7.71 15.14
CA PHE A 43 7.77 7.52 15.33
C PHE A 43 6.99 7.23 14.03
N HIS A 44 7.65 6.57 13.08
CA HIS A 44 7.09 6.08 11.84
C HIS A 44 6.71 4.60 11.99
N GLY A 45 5.47 4.25 11.65
CA GLY A 45 4.96 2.88 11.75
C GLY A 45 3.73 2.79 12.65
N ASN A 46 3.82 2.01 13.73
CA ASN A 46 2.66 1.70 14.56
C ASN A 46 2.26 2.90 15.45
N LYS A 47 1.02 3.38 15.27
CA LYS A 47 0.46 4.52 16.01
C LYS A 47 0.33 4.26 17.52
N LEU A 48 0.03 3.03 17.94
CA LEU A 48 -0.11 2.66 19.36
C LEU A 48 1.24 2.64 20.06
N VAL A 49 2.27 2.07 19.41
CA VAL A 49 3.66 2.13 19.90
C VAL A 49 4.11 3.59 20.04
N LYS A 50 3.90 4.42 19.02
CA LYS A 50 4.20 5.86 19.09
C LYS A 50 3.55 6.53 20.30
N ARG A 51 2.23 6.34 20.47
CA ARG A 51 1.47 6.94 21.59
C ARG A 51 2.00 6.47 22.94
N ALA A 52 2.32 5.18 23.06
CA ALA A 52 2.85 4.61 24.29
C ALA A 52 4.26 5.15 24.61
N ILE A 53 5.14 5.28 23.62
CA ILE A 53 6.49 5.87 23.83
C ILE A 53 6.40 7.34 24.24
N LEU A 54 5.52 8.12 23.60
CA LEU A 54 5.32 9.53 23.97
C LEU A 54 4.75 9.69 25.38
N LYS A 55 3.91 8.76 25.83
CA LYS A 55 3.30 8.78 27.17
C LYS A 55 4.26 8.31 28.26
N ASP A 56 4.88 7.16 28.05
CA ASP A 56 5.61 6.42 29.08
C ASP A 56 7.13 6.67 29.00
N GLY A 57 7.61 7.32 27.95
CA GLY A 57 9.03 7.63 27.71
C GLY A 57 9.81 6.47 27.10
N LEU A 58 10.73 6.78 26.18
CA LEU A 58 11.51 5.78 25.42
C LEU A 58 12.34 4.84 26.32
N ASN A 59 12.88 5.35 27.42
CA ASN A 59 13.66 4.55 28.38
C ASN A 59 12.87 3.41 29.01
N ASN A 60 11.54 3.45 28.92
CA ASN A 60 10.65 2.39 29.40
C ASN A 60 10.35 1.30 28.36
N PHE A 61 11.03 1.32 27.21
CA PHE A 61 10.83 0.33 26.15
C PHE A 61 12.07 -0.53 25.92
N ILE A 62 11.82 -1.78 25.54
CA ILE A 62 12.83 -2.76 25.13
C ILE A 62 12.56 -3.12 23.67
N PHE A 63 13.60 -3.10 22.83
CA PHE A 63 13.57 -3.68 21.49
C PHE A 63 14.36 -5.00 21.52
N GLY A 64 13.68 -6.12 21.27
CA GLY A 64 14.27 -7.46 21.27
C GLY A 64 14.09 -8.15 19.93
N ILE A 65 15.00 -9.07 19.60
CA ILE A 65 14.87 -9.96 18.44
C ILE A 65 14.38 -11.31 18.97
N LEU A 66 13.25 -11.79 18.47
CA LEU A 66 12.67 -13.08 18.87
C LEU A 66 13.30 -14.22 18.08
N GLU A 67 13.39 -14.07 16.77
CA GLU A 67 13.87 -15.12 15.88
C GLU A 67 14.54 -14.51 14.65
N TYR A 68 15.71 -15.02 14.27
CA TYR A 68 16.37 -14.65 13.02
C TYR A 68 15.82 -15.48 11.85
N TYR A 69 15.57 -14.80 10.72
CA TYR A 69 15.10 -15.42 9.48
C TYR A 69 15.81 -14.80 8.26
N PRO A 70 16.43 -15.61 7.37
CA PRO A 70 16.47 -17.07 7.41
C PRO A 70 17.34 -17.59 8.57
N LYS A 71 17.11 -18.83 9.01
CA LYS A 71 17.95 -19.45 10.04
C LYS A 71 19.35 -19.66 9.46
N TYR A 72 20.37 -19.55 10.32
CA TYR A 72 21.81 -19.51 9.98
C TYR A 72 22.27 -20.56 8.95
N LYS A 73 21.58 -21.72 8.85
CA LYS A 73 21.92 -22.84 7.95
C LYS A 73 21.54 -22.65 6.46
N GLU A 74 20.85 -21.57 6.08
CA GLU A 74 20.46 -21.34 4.68
C GLU A 74 21.37 -20.32 3.95
N ILE A 75 22.37 -19.76 4.64
CA ILE A 75 23.13 -18.59 4.16
C ILE A 75 24.60 -18.93 3.81
N ASP A 76 25.07 -20.15 4.06
CA ASP A 76 26.49 -20.51 3.85
C ASP A 76 26.91 -20.59 2.37
N ASN A 77 25.97 -20.50 1.42
CA ASN A 77 26.24 -20.49 -0.04
C ASN A 77 25.73 -19.24 -0.77
N ILE A 78 25.28 -18.21 -0.05
CA ILE A 78 24.79 -16.99 -0.69
C ILE A 78 25.81 -15.90 -0.42
N ASP A 79 26.71 -15.72 -1.38
CA ASP A 79 27.36 -14.44 -1.66
C ASP A 79 26.27 -13.40 -1.97
N PHE A 80 25.59 -12.92 -0.92
CA PHE A 80 24.54 -11.91 -1.00
C PHE A 80 25.10 -10.54 -1.44
N TYR A 81 26.42 -10.43 -1.62
CA TYR A 81 27.12 -9.21 -2.02
C TYR A 81 27.16 -8.93 -3.51
N SER A 82 26.86 -9.89 -4.38
CA SER A 82 26.89 -9.62 -5.82
C SER A 82 25.53 -9.13 -6.31
N ARG A 83 25.24 -7.86 -6.07
CA ARG A 83 24.19 -7.12 -6.82
C ARG A 83 24.55 -6.92 -8.30
N HIS A 84 25.67 -7.44 -8.78
CA HIS A 84 26.03 -7.45 -10.20
C HIS A 84 26.69 -8.79 -10.55
N GLN A 85 25.96 -9.60 -11.33
CA GLN A 85 26.39 -10.77 -12.12
C GLN A 85 27.17 -11.88 -11.39
N ILE A 86 26.55 -13.05 -11.16
CA ILE A 86 27.13 -14.41 -11.40
C ILE A 86 25.97 -15.44 -11.59
N PRO A 87 26.10 -16.43 -12.51
CA PRO A 87 25.17 -17.54 -12.63
C PRO A 87 25.51 -18.66 -11.62
N GLY A 88 24.55 -19.04 -10.78
CA GLY A 88 24.61 -20.25 -9.94
C GLY A 88 24.62 -19.98 -8.44
N GLY A 89 23.44 -19.78 -7.84
CA GLY A 89 23.27 -19.66 -6.37
C GLY A 89 22.27 -18.59 -5.93
N TYR A 90 21.04 -18.64 -6.42
CA TYR A 90 20.00 -17.64 -6.15
C TYR A 90 19.16 -18.03 -4.91
N ILE A 91 18.72 -17.03 -4.13
CA ILE A 91 17.41 -17.14 -3.45
C ILE A 91 16.41 -17.31 -4.59
N LYS A 92 15.94 -18.54 -4.82
CA LYS A 92 15.11 -18.89 -5.97
C LYS A 92 13.86 -18.01 -6.08
N ASP A 93 13.34 -17.48 -4.97
CA ASP A 93 12.15 -16.62 -4.97
C ASP A 93 12.16 -15.60 -3.81
N ILE A 94 12.41 -14.31 -4.08
CA ILE A 94 12.30 -13.21 -3.08
C ILE A 94 10.89 -13.12 -2.48
N ASN A 95 9.88 -13.51 -3.28
CA ASN A 95 8.48 -13.58 -2.86
C ASN A 95 8.29 -14.68 -1.80
N LEU A 96 8.94 -15.84 -1.97
CA LEU A 96 8.86 -16.93 -1.00
C LEU A 96 9.49 -16.54 0.34
N TYR A 97 10.66 -15.90 0.33
CA TYR A 97 11.28 -15.38 1.55
C TYR A 97 10.35 -14.42 2.30
N SER A 98 9.77 -13.47 1.57
CA SER A 98 8.89 -12.45 2.16
C SER A 98 7.63 -13.07 2.74
N ASN A 99 7.00 -14.00 2.01
CA ASN A 99 5.81 -14.72 2.45
C ASN A 99 6.09 -15.52 3.71
N ASN A 100 7.16 -16.31 3.73
CA ASN A 100 7.54 -17.10 4.91
C ASN A 100 7.81 -16.21 6.13
N LEU A 101 8.42 -15.04 5.93
CA LEU A 101 8.64 -14.07 7.00
C LEU A 101 7.33 -13.49 7.54
N TYR A 102 6.34 -13.24 6.68
CA TYR A 102 5.00 -12.82 7.09
C TYR A 102 4.21 -13.94 7.79
N ASP A 103 4.35 -15.18 7.34
CA ASP A 103 3.73 -16.34 7.99
C ASP A 103 4.29 -16.54 9.40
N LEU A 104 5.61 -16.40 9.56
CA LEU A 104 6.26 -16.40 10.87
C LEU A 104 5.74 -15.26 11.75
N GLU A 105 5.66 -14.03 11.23
CA GLU A 105 5.07 -12.91 11.98
C GLU A 105 3.65 -13.24 12.44
N THR A 106 2.81 -13.75 11.52
CA THR A 106 1.42 -14.14 11.81
C THR A 106 1.33 -15.22 12.88
N MET A 107 2.23 -16.21 12.87
CA MET A 107 2.33 -17.23 13.92
C MET A 107 2.60 -16.61 15.30
N TYR A 108 3.51 -15.64 15.38
CA TYR A 108 3.77 -14.93 16.64
C TYR A 108 2.60 -14.02 17.06
N LEU A 109 1.93 -13.34 16.11
CA LEU A 109 0.77 -12.52 16.40
C LEU A 109 -0.40 -13.33 16.96
N THR A 110 -0.67 -14.50 16.36
CA THR A 110 -1.75 -15.40 16.79
C THR A 110 -1.44 -16.05 18.14
N SER A 111 -0.19 -16.43 18.38
CA SER A 111 0.23 -17.07 19.64
C SER A 111 0.30 -16.10 20.82
N LEU A 112 0.81 -14.88 20.60
CA LEU A 112 1.10 -13.94 21.68
C LEU A 112 0.08 -12.81 21.82
N ILE A 113 -0.79 -12.59 20.84
CA ILE A 113 -1.86 -11.58 20.86
C ILE A 113 -1.38 -10.20 21.38
N PRO A 114 -0.36 -9.60 20.73
CA PRO A 114 0.24 -8.33 21.17
C PRO A 114 -0.76 -7.17 21.15
N LYS A 115 -0.88 -6.45 22.27
CA LYS A 115 -1.85 -5.35 22.44
C LYS A 115 -1.58 -4.15 21.52
N TYR A 116 -0.34 -3.94 21.08
CA TYR A 116 -0.01 -2.83 20.20
C TYR A 116 -0.18 -3.17 18.71
N ASN A 117 -0.34 -4.43 18.32
CA ASN A 117 -0.69 -4.80 16.96
C ASN A 117 -2.19 -4.64 16.75
N ILE A 118 -2.56 -3.84 15.77
CA ILE A 118 -3.96 -3.66 15.39
C ILE A 118 -4.42 -4.81 14.50
N LEU A 119 -3.55 -5.23 13.57
CA LEU A 119 -3.78 -6.33 12.65
C LEU A 119 -3.34 -7.65 13.31
N ARG A 120 -4.10 -8.72 13.06
CA ARG A 120 -3.84 -10.06 13.61
C ARG A 120 -3.04 -10.96 12.68
N GLU A 121 -2.97 -10.58 11.40
CA GLU A 121 -2.20 -11.26 10.37
C GLU A 121 -1.25 -10.25 9.71
N ALA A 122 -0.06 -10.71 9.36
CA ALA A 122 0.87 -9.91 8.58
C ALA A 122 0.40 -9.83 7.13
N SER A 123 0.79 -8.77 6.41
CA SER A 123 0.47 -8.51 5.00
C SER A 123 -1.00 -8.30 4.63
N THR A 124 -1.96 -8.66 5.49
CA THR A 124 -3.39 -8.45 5.25
C THR A 124 -3.95 -7.37 6.19
N SER A 125 -4.97 -6.65 5.72
CA SER A 125 -5.75 -5.73 6.57
C SER A 125 -6.95 -6.44 7.20
N ILE A 126 -6.94 -7.78 7.21
CA ILE A 126 -8.08 -8.58 7.64
C ILE A 126 -8.32 -8.37 9.15
N GLY A 127 -9.58 -8.15 9.51
CA GLY A 127 -9.98 -7.86 10.89
C GLY A 127 -9.83 -6.40 11.35
N TYR A 128 -9.30 -5.49 10.51
CA TYR A 128 -9.33 -4.06 10.82
C TYR A 128 -10.74 -3.49 10.67
N LYS A 129 -11.43 -3.26 11.79
CA LYS A 129 -12.69 -2.51 11.81
C LYS A 129 -12.40 -1.01 11.91
N GLN A 130 -12.95 -0.23 10.97
CA GLN A 130 -12.94 1.23 11.10
C GLN A 130 -13.79 1.64 12.30
N THR A 131 -13.35 2.68 13.02
CA THR A 131 -14.13 3.28 14.11
C THR A 131 -15.43 3.86 13.57
N ASP A 132 -16.51 3.83 14.36
CA ASP A 132 -17.82 4.37 13.95
C ASP A 132 -17.74 5.84 13.53
N GLU A 133 -16.96 6.67 14.23
CA GLU A 133 -16.73 8.07 13.89
C GLU A 133 -16.11 8.24 12.49
N THR A 134 -15.16 7.37 12.12
CA THR A 134 -14.54 7.39 10.78
C THR A 134 -15.53 6.93 9.72
N ILE A 135 -16.35 5.93 10.02
CA ILE A 135 -17.42 5.46 9.13
C ILE A 135 -18.42 6.59 8.88
N GLU A 136 -18.82 7.32 9.93
CA GLU A 136 -19.73 8.45 9.84
C GLU A 136 -19.15 9.61 9.04
N LYS A 137 -17.89 9.98 9.28
CA LYS A 137 -17.19 11.00 8.46
C LYS A 137 -17.12 10.60 6.99
N LEU A 138 -16.82 9.35 6.69
CA LEU A 138 -16.84 8.85 5.30
C LEU A 138 -18.25 8.95 4.72
N LYS A 139 -19.28 8.48 5.42
CA LYS A 139 -20.68 8.55 4.98
C LYS A 139 -21.13 10.00 4.72
N SER A 140 -20.78 10.93 5.60
CA SER A 140 -21.11 12.36 5.44
C SER A 140 -20.51 12.97 4.16
N THR A 141 -19.37 12.44 3.70
CA THR A 141 -18.70 12.88 2.47
C THR A 141 -19.39 12.37 1.19
N PHE A 142 -20.26 11.36 1.29
CA PHE A 142 -21.00 10.75 0.17
C PHE A 142 -22.49 11.13 0.14
N SER A 143 -22.87 12.29 0.67
CA SER A 143 -24.26 12.74 0.67
C SER A 143 -24.83 12.92 -0.74
N ASN A 144 -26.14 12.69 -0.87
CA ASN A 144 -26.86 12.87 -2.14
C ASN A 144 -26.79 14.33 -2.62
N GLU A 145 -26.88 15.29 -1.69
CA GLU A 145 -26.76 16.72 -1.99
C GLU A 145 -25.40 17.08 -2.58
N ARG A 146 -24.32 16.57 -2.00
CA ARG A 146 -22.97 16.76 -2.56
C ARG A 146 -22.82 16.11 -3.92
N ARG A 147 -23.42 14.94 -4.15
CA ARG A 147 -23.42 14.27 -5.46
C ARG A 147 -24.14 15.12 -6.51
N LEU A 148 -25.30 15.69 -6.17
CA LEU A 148 -26.08 16.55 -7.04
C LEU A 148 -25.34 17.87 -7.35
N LEU A 149 -24.72 18.48 -6.34
CA LEU A 149 -23.91 19.69 -6.49
C LEU A 149 -22.71 19.46 -7.42
N LEU A 150 -21.98 18.35 -7.24
CA LEU A 150 -20.86 17.97 -8.11
C LEU A 150 -21.32 17.71 -9.55
N SER A 151 -22.49 17.07 -9.73
CA SER A 151 -23.10 16.88 -11.05
C SER A 151 -23.44 18.21 -11.72
N LYS A 152 -24.04 19.14 -10.97
CA LYS A 152 -24.39 20.47 -11.46
C LYS A 152 -23.15 21.28 -11.85
N LEU A 153 -22.13 21.33 -11.00
CA LEU A 153 -20.86 22.00 -11.29
C LEU A 153 -20.12 21.40 -12.49
N GLN A 154 -20.21 20.08 -12.69
CA GLN A 154 -19.67 19.44 -13.90
C GLN A 154 -20.46 19.79 -15.16
N SER A 155 -21.80 19.90 -15.04
CA SER A 155 -22.66 20.30 -16.16
C SER A 155 -22.44 21.76 -16.58
N GLU A 156 -22.19 22.64 -15.62
CA GLU A 156 -21.91 24.07 -15.82
C GLU A 156 -20.51 24.33 -16.40
N ARG A 157 -19.55 23.43 -16.15
CA ARG A 157 -18.19 23.51 -16.70
C ARG A 157 -18.05 23.05 -18.14
N LYS A 158 -19.06 22.40 -18.74
CA LYS A 158 -18.94 21.90 -20.12
C LYS A 158 -19.38 22.96 -21.14
N GLY A 159 -18.41 23.52 -21.85
CA GLY A 159 -18.54 23.57 -23.31
C GLY A 159 -18.66 22.12 -23.80
N LYS A 160 -19.87 21.70 -24.17
CA LYS A 160 -20.21 20.30 -24.45
C LYS A 160 -19.79 19.95 -25.88
N LEU A 161 -18.86 19.02 -26.04
CA LEU A 161 -18.61 18.29 -27.28
C LEU A 161 -19.27 16.92 -27.17
N ILE A 162 -19.86 16.44 -28.27
CA ILE A 162 -20.50 15.13 -28.35
C ILE A 162 -19.45 14.12 -28.83
N LEU A 163 -19.30 13.00 -28.11
CA LEU A 163 -18.36 11.93 -28.45
C LEU A 163 -19.15 10.72 -28.95
N HIS A 164 -18.85 10.25 -30.16
CA HIS A 164 -19.35 8.98 -30.68
C HIS A 164 -18.19 8.03 -30.96
N HIS A 165 -18.41 6.73 -30.77
CA HIS A 165 -17.47 5.69 -31.17
C HIS A 165 -18.02 4.90 -32.37
N GLN A 166 -17.13 4.42 -33.23
CA GLN A 166 -17.43 3.36 -34.19
C GLN A 166 -16.71 2.10 -33.72
N GLU A 167 -17.41 0.96 -33.68
CA GLU A 167 -16.80 -0.31 -33.27
C GLU A 167 -16.17 -1.05 -34.46
N PRO A 168 -14.85 -1.25 -34.43
CA PRO A 168 -14.27 -2.49 -34.90
C PRO A 168 -13.30 -3.04 -33.84
N GLY A 169 -13.73 -4.07 -33.11
CA GLY A 169 -12.87 -5.02 -32.40
C GLY A 169 -12.06 -4.50 -31.20
N GLY A 170 -12.51 -4.87 -29.98
CA GLY A 170 -11.72 -4.84 -28.75
C GLY A 170 -11.42 -3.45 -28.17
N TYR A 171 -11.60 -3.31 -26.85
CA TYR A 171 -11.50 -2.04 -26.09
C TYR A 171 -10.20 -1.22 -26.28
N ASN A 172 -9.16 -1.81 -26.87
CA ASN A 172 -7.85 -1.17 -27.05
C ASN A 172 -7.70 -0.39 -28.37
N ASN A 173 -8.61 -0.56 -29.33
CA ASN A 173 -8.55 0.10 -30.65
C ASN A 173 -9.83 0.92 -30.98
N LEU A 174 -10.60 1.33 -29.97
CA LEU A 174 -11.77 2.20 -30.12
C LEU A 174 -11.36 3.56 -30.69
N LYS A 175 -11.80 3.86 -31.91
CA LYS A 175 -11.68 5.18 -32.50
C LYS A 175 -12.79 6.10 -31.97
N ILE A 176 -12.42 7.34 -31.65
CA ILE A 176 -13.30 8.32 -30.98
C ILE A 176 -13.46 9.53 -31.88
N ASN A 177 -14.69 9.80 -32.29
CA ASN A 177 -15.03 10.97 -33.09
C ASN A 177 -15.61 12.05 -32.18
N ILE A 178 -15.12 13.28 -32.36
CA ILE A 178 -15.59 14.47 -31.66
C ILE A 178 -16.46 15.29 -32.61
N TYR A 179 -17.63 15.68 -32.12
CA TYR A 179 -18.58 16.55 -32.82
C TYR A 179 -18.85 17.80 -31.98
N ASP A 180 -19.19 18.89 -32.66
CA ASP A 180 -19.75 20.07 -32.02
C ASP A 180 -21.20 19.81 -31.56
N LEU A 181 -21.86 20.86 -31.04
CA LEU A 181 -23.25 20.77 -30.56
C LEU A 181 -24.27 20.62 -31.68
N ASP A 182 -23.93 21.03 -32.89
CA ASP A 182 -24.79 20.98 -34.08
C ASP A 182 -24.56 19.68 -34.88
N ASN A 183 -23.83 18.70 -34.30
CA ASN A 183 -23.40 17.44 -34.89
C ASN A 183 -22.44 17.58 -36.08
N ASN A 184 -21.74 18.70 -36.21
CA ASN A 184 -20.66 18.81 -37.18
C ASN A 184 -19.42 18.07 -36.65
N TYR A 185 -18.82 17.26 -37.52
CA TYR A 185 -17.60 16.53 -37.19
C TYR A 185 -16.42 17.49 -37.01
N LEU A 186 -15.65 17.31 -35.94
CA LEU A 186 -14.46 18.11 -35.63
C LEU A 186 -13.17 17.33 -35.87
N CYS A 187 -13.01 16.17 -35.23
CA CYS A 187 -11.78 15.37 -35.32
C CYS A 187 -11.96 13.94 -34.80
N GLU A 188 -11.00 13.07 -35.12
CA GLU A 188 -10.96 11.66 -34.74
C GLU A 188 -9.68 11.34 -33.95
N PHE A 189 -9.81 10.52 -32.92
CA PHE A 189 -8.72 9.98 -32.12
C PHE A 189 -8.64 8.47 -32.23
N LYS A 190 -7.41 7.94 -32.29
CA LYS A 190 -7.15 6.50 -32.42
C LYS A 190 -7.53 5.68 -31.18
N ASN A 191 -7.51 6.28 -30.00
CA ASN A 191 -7.83 5.61 -28.74
C ASN A 191 -8.22 6.61 -27.63
N ILE A 192 -8.73 6.06 -26.52
CA ILE A 192 -9.15 6.82 -25.33
C ILE A 192 -8.02 7.65 -24.73
N ASN A 193 -6.79 7.12 -24.69
CA ASN A 193 -5.66 7.81 -24.08
C ASN A 193 -5.37 9.12 -24.81
N THR A 194 -5.26 9.09 -26.15
CA THR A 194 -4.96 10.29 -26.94
C THR A 194 -6.07 11.34 -26.85
N ALA A 195 -7.33 10.90 -26.90
CA ALA A 195 -8.49 11.79 -26.70
C ALA A 195 -8.49 12.43 -25.30
N SER A 196 -8.18 11.66 -24.26
CA SER A 196 -8.16 12.16 -22.87
C SER A 196 -7.09 13.23 -22.65
N HIS A 197 -5.90 13.04 -23.24
CA HIS A 197 -4.82 14.00 -23.18
C HIS A 197 -5.19 15.30 -23.89
N PHE A 198 -5.78 15.20 -25.08
CA PHE A 198 -6.20 16.37 -25.84
C PHE A 198 -7.29 17.18 -25.11
N LEU A 199 -8.29 16.49 -24.58
CA LEU A 199 -9.39 17.10 -23.81
C LEU A 199 -9.02 17.42 -22.36
N CYS A 200 -7.76 17.23 -21.97
CA CYS A 200 -7.25 17.48 -20.62
C CYS A 200 -8.12 16.84 -19.52
N CYS A 201 -8.57 15.60 -19.72
CA CYS A 201 -9.41 14.88 -18.78
C CYS A 201 -8.92 13.43 -18.56
N SER A 202 -9.52 12.73 -17.60
CA SER A 202 -9.09 11.36 -17.30
C SER A 202 -9.65 10.35 -18.32
N ASN A 203 -8.95 9.24 -18.52
CA ASN A 203 -9.47 8.10 -19.32
C ASN A 203 -10.86 7.64 -18.87
N LYS A 204 -11.13 7.68 -17.55
CA LYS A 204 -12.45 7.35 -17.00
C LYS A 204 -13.53 8.33 -17.43
N THR A 205 -13.19 9.60 -17.59
CA THR A 205 -14.11 10.65 -18.06
C THR A 205 -14.54 10.41 -19.50
N ILE A 206 -13.59 10.02 -20.37
CA ILE A 206 -13.87 9.67 -21.77
C ILE A 206 -14.73 8.39 -21.85
N LYS A 207 -14.36 7.32 -21.13
CA LYS A 207 -15.14 6.06 -21.10
C LYS A 207 -16.59 6.28 -20.67
N ARG A 208 -16.80 7.07 -19.62
CA ARG A 208 -18.13 7.47 -19.14
C ARG A 208 -18.93 8.29 -20.14
N SER A 209 -18.26 9.08 -20.98
CA SER A 209 -18.94 9.89 -22.00
C SER A 209 -19.32 9.07 -23.24
N LEU A 210 -18.75 7.87 -23.39
CA LEU A 210 -19.06 6.91 -24.45
C LEU A 210 -19.95 5.75 -23.96
N ASP A 211 -20.37 5.76 -22.68
CA ASP A 211 -21.12 4.66 -22.04
C ASP A 211 -20.43 3.28 -22.04
N ILE A 212 -19.08 3.25 -22.09
CA ILE A 212 -18.26 2.01 -22.16
C ILE A 212 -17.80 1.52 -20.76
N GLY A 213 -18.16 2.23 -19.68
CA GLY A 213 -17.86 1.85 -18.27
C GLY A 213 -17.25 2.96 -17.41
#